data_AF-A0A497FT51-F1
#
_entry.id   AF-A0A497FT51-F1
#
_cell.length_a   1.000
_cell.length_b   1.000
_cell.length_c   1.000
_cell.angle_alpha   90.00
_cell.angle_beta   90.00
_cell.angle_gamma   90.00
#
_symmetry.space_group_name_H-M   'P 1'
#
loop_
_entity.id
_entity.type
_entity.pdbx_description
1 polymer ?
#
loop_
_entity_poly.entity_id
_entity_poly.type
_entity_poly.pdbx_seq_one_letter_code
_entity_poly.pdbx_strand_id
1 'polypeptide(L)'
;MKKTLFLFIFILVLLTENVCSPVVVEDKVYAVVVSKSTLSKPGWKKIVDKLVEKYSALVLVYKDDLREVHFNLSRLAPDYVCFIATLNEASPEFVKSVNRLMRELDSDPYVDAIWAILTGYSYED
;
A
#
# COMPACT_ATOMS: atom_id res chain seq x y z
N MET A 1 10.65 -53.49 27.94
CA MET A 1 9.47 -52.61 28.11
C MET A 1 9.82 -51.12 28.10
N LYS A 2 10.82 -50.63 28.88
CA LYS A 2 11.20 -49.20 28.85
C LYS A 2 11.76 -48.70 27.51
N LYS A 3 12.55 -49.51 26.79
CA LYS A 3 13.13 -49.14 25.47
C LYS A 3 12.09 -49.11 24.34
N THR A 4 11.13 -50.04 24.34
CA THR A 4 10.01 -50.04 23.38
C THR A 4 9.02 -48.91 23.65
N LEU A 5 8.82 -48.54 24.92
CA LEU A 5 8.03 -47.37 25.32
C LEU A 5 8.71 -46.05 24.89
N PHE A 6 10.04 -45.96 25.01
CA PHE A 6 10.81 -44.78 24.58
C PHE A 6 10.82 -44.60 23.06
N LEU A 7 10.92 -45.71 22.31
CA LEU A 7 10.85 -45.70 20.85
C LEU A 7 9.46 -45.25 20.34
N PHE A 8 8.39 -45.65 21.03
CA PHE A 8 7.02 -45.26 20.70
C PHE A 8 6.76 -43.76 20.97
N ILE A 9 7.31 -43.23 22.06
CA ILE A 9 7.23 -41.79 22.39
C ILE A 9 8.02 -40.97 21.35
N PHE A 10 9.17 -41.46 20.88
CA PHE A 10 9.97 -40.76 19.86
C PHE A 10 9.29 -40.75 18.48
N ILE A 11 8.60 -41.84 18.11
CA ILE A 11 7.83 -41.92 16.85
C ILE A 11 6.57 -41.04 16.89
N LEU A 12 5.94 -40.87 18.06
CA LEU A 12 4.77 -40.00 18.21
C LEU A 12 5.12 -38.50 18.08
N VAL A 13 6.34 -38.11 18.48
CA VAL A 13 6.84 -36.73 18.37
C VAL A 13 7.24 -36.35 16.94
N LEU A 14 7.63 -37.32 16.10
CA LEU A 14 8.01 -37.07 14.69
C LEU A 14 6.79 -36.93 13.74
N LEU A 15 5.59 -37.30 14.18
CA LEU A 15 4.36 -37.18 13.37
C LEU A 15 3.62 -35.85 13.56
N THR A 16 4.12 -34.95 14.42
CA THR A 16 3.47 -33.65 14.72
C THR A 16 4.05 -32.46 13.95
N GLU A 17 4.93 -32.67 12.97
CA GLU A 17 5.51 -31.58 12.16
C GLU A 17 4.65 -31.15 10.95
N ASN A 18 3.36 -31.47 10.94
CA ASN A 18 2.41 -30.83 10.04
C ASN A 18 1.63 -29.73 10.79
N VAL A 19 2.38 -28.84 11.44
CA VAL A 19 1.84 -27.55 11.84
C VAL A 19 1.65 -26.78 10.54
N CYS A 20 0.41 -26.75 10.07
CA CYS A 20 -0.08 -25.76 9.12
C CYS A 20 0.37 -24.40 9.66
N SER A 21 1.43 -23.83 9.07
CA SER A 21 1.82 -22.46 9.36
C SER A 21 0.57 -21.61 9.15
N PRO A 22 0.16 -20.77 10.12
CA PRO A 22 -0.90 -19.83 9.87
C PRO A 22 -0.48 -19.02 8.63
N VAL A 23 -1.34 -19.00 7.61
CA VAL A 23 -1.22 -17.99 6.55
C VAL A 23 -1.41 -16.67 7.28
N VAL A 24 -0.29 -16.00 7.58
CA VAL A 24 -0.32 -14.63 8.07
C VAL A 24 -0.86 -13.83 6.89
N VAL A 25 -2.16 -13.53 6.93
CA VAL A 25 -2.72 -12.51 6.06
C VAL A 25 -2.15 -11.21 6.59
N GLU A 26 -1.01 -10.82 6.02
CA GLU A 26 -0.41 -9.53 6.28
C GLU A 26 -1.39 -8.49 5.74
N ASP A 27 -2.01 -7.73 6.65
CA ASP A 27 -2.90 -6.64 6.27
C ASP A 27 -2.12 -5.66 5.40
N LYS A 28 -2.43 -5.65 4.11
CA LYS A 28 -1.72 -4.83 3.13
C LYS A 28 -1.97 -3.36 3.39
N VAL A 29 -0.89 -2.58 3.41
CA VAL A 29 -0.94 -1.15 3.69
C VAL A 29 -1.26 -0.39 2.40
N TYR A 30 -2.39 0.30 2.38
CA TYR A 30 -2.85 1.07 1.22
C TYR A 30 -2.79 2.57 1.52
N ALA A 31 -2.09 3.34 0.70
CA ALA A 31 -2.02 4.79 0.80
C ALA A 31 -2.77 5.45 -0.38
N VAL A 32 -3.52 6.51 -0.08
CA VAL A 32 -4.10 7.40 -1.08
C VAL A 32 -3.39 8.74 -0.98
N VAL A 33 -2.80 9.19 -2.09
CA VAL A 33 -2.15 10.50 -2.19
C VAL A 33 -3.01 11.41 -3.05
N VAL A 34 -3.36 12.60 -2.55
CA VAL A 34 -4.24 13.54 -3.26
C VAL A 34 -3.85 14.98 -2.99
N SER A 35 -4.00 15.86 -3.98
CA SER A 35 -3.77 17.30 -3.76
C SER A 35 -4.88 17.88 -2.86
N LYS A 36 -4.54 18.88 -2.06
CA LYS A 36 -5.53 19.63 -1.26
C LYS A 36 -6.62 20.24 -2.15
N SER A 37 -6.23 20.72 -3.34
CA SER A 37 -7.15 21.27 -4.34
C SER A 37 -8.17 20.23 -4.80
N THR A 38 -7.72 19.03 -5.14
CA THR A 38 -8.60 17.96 -5.62
C THR A 38 -9.44 17.37 -4.50
N LEU A 39 -8.89 17.18 -3.30
CA LEU A 39 -9.65 16.72 -2.14
C LEU A 39 -10.76 17.71 -1.73
N SER A 40 -10.61 19.01 -2.01
CA SER A 40 -11.64 20.00 -1.72
C SER A 40 -12.87 19.91 -2.63
N LYS A 41 -12.78 19.19 -3.75
CA LYS A 41 -13.88 18.99 -4.70
C LYS A 41 -14.73 17.79 -4.23
N PRO A 42 -16.03 17.97 -3.92
CA PRO A 42 -16.85 16.91 -3.31
C PRO A 42 -16.90 15.60 -4.10
N GLY A 43 -16.93 15.67 -5.43
CA GLY A 43 -16.93 14.49 -6.29
C GLY A 43 -15.66 13.65 -6.15
N TRP A 44 -14.49 14.29 -6.17
CA TRP A 44 -13.20 13.63 -5.97
C TRP A 44 -13.02 13.14 -4.53
N LYS A 45 -13.49 13.90 -3.53
CA LYS A 45 -13.51 13.44 -2.14
C LYS A 45 -14.30 12.13 -1.99
N LYS A 46 -15.44 11.99 -2.68
CA LYS A 46 -16.22 10.74 -2.66
C LYS A 46 -15.43 9.55 -3.17
N ILE A 47 -14.53 9.75 -4.15
CA ILE A 47 -13.65 8.69 -4.65
C ILE A 47 -12.59 8.31 -3.60
N VAL A 48 -11.96 9.32 -2.96
CA VAL A 48 -11.04 9.09 -1.84
C VAL A 48 -11.73 8.30 -0.73
N ASP A 49 -12.92 8.75 -0.30
CA ASP A 49 -13.69 8.11 0.77
C ASP A 49 -14.00 6.62 0.44
N LYS A 50 -14.33 6.31 -0.83
CA LYS A 50 -14.54 4.93 -1.28
C LYS A 50 -13.27 4.07 -1.19
N LEU A 51 -12.10 4.61 -1.51
CA LEU A 51 -10.84 3.87 -1.37
C LEU A 51 -10.50 3.65 0.10
N VAL A 52 -10.76 4.64 0.96
CA VAL A 52 -10.61 4.49 2.41
C VAL A 52 -11.53 3.40 2.94
N GLU A 53 -12.81 3.40 2.57
CA GLU A 53 -13.78 2.38 3.00
C GLU A 53 -13.37 0.98 2.51
N LYS A 54 -12.96 0.85 1.25
CA LYS A 54 -12.68 -0.46 0.64
C LYS A 54 -11.36 -1.07 1.10
N TYR A 55 -10.34 -0.25 1.32
CA TYR A 55 -8.96 -0.70 1.57
C TYR A 55 -8.41 -0.27 2.93
N SER A 56 -9.23 0.33 3.79
CA SER A 56 -8.76 0.97 5.04
C SER A 56 -7.60 1.94 4.80
N ALA A 57 -7.65 2.66 3.67
CA ALA A 57 -6.52 3.41 3.16
C ALA A 57 -6.16 4.63 4.02
N LEU A 58 -4.86 4.92 4.11
CA LEU A 58 -4.33 6.12 4.74
C LEU A 58 -4.24 7.26 3.71
N VAL A 59 -4.89 8.39 3.99
CA VAL A 59 -4.91 9.53 3.08
C VAL A 59 -3.77 10.50 3.41
N LEU A 60 -2.89 10.73 2.45
CA LEU A 60 -1.82 11.72 2.50
C LEU A 60 -2.16 12.87 1.54
N VAL A 61 -2.12 14.09 2.06
CA VAL A 61 -2.51 15.29 1.31
C VAL A 61 -1.30 16.18 1.13
N TYR A 62 -1.01 16.56 -0.11
CA TYR A 62 -0.01 17.59 -0.43
C TYR A 62 -0.69 18.87 -0.88
N LYS A 63 -0.04 20.01 -0.70
CA LYS A 63 -0.58 21.30 -1.12
C LYS A 63 -0.10 21.69 -2.51
N ASP A 64 1.21 21.86 -2.67
CA ASP A 64 1.82 22.44 -3.86
C ASP A 64 2.82 21.47 -4.51
N ASP A 65 3.53 20.67 -3.70
CA ASP A 65 4.53 19.70 -4.18
C ASP A 65 4.25 18.28 -3.65
N LEU A 66 4.26 17.30 -4.55
CA LEU A 66 4.18 15.87 -4.22
C LEU A 66 5.27 15.44 -3.22
N ARG A 67 6.43 16.10 -3.20
CA ARG A 67 7.50 15.81 -2.25
C ARG A 67 7.10 16.02 -0.79
N GLU A 68 6.06 16.82 -0.51
CA GLU A 68 5.54 17.03 0.84
C GLU A 68 5.11 15.71 1.51
N VAL A 69 4.67 14.71 0.74
CA VAL A 69 4.26 13.41 1.30
C VAL A 69 5.39 12.39 1.42
N HIS A 70 6.61 12.70 0.94
CA HIS A 70 7.74 11.78 0.91
C HIS A 70 8.03 11.15 2.28
N PHE A 71 8.27 11.98 3.30
CA PHE A 71 8.59 11.48 4.64
C PHE A 71 7.51 10.56 5.22
N ASN A 72 6.23 10.90 5.00
CA ASN A 72 5.12 10.09 5.50
C ASN A 72 4.97 8.78 4.72
N LEU A 73 5.18 8.79 3.39
CA LEU A 73 5.19 7.58 2.56
C LEU A 73 6.36 6.66 2.92
N SER A 74 7.57 7.19 3.06
CA SER A 74 8.76 6.44 3.49
C SER A 74 8.55 5.77 4.84
N ARG A 75 8.00 6.51 5.82
CA ARG A 75 7.71 5.95 7.15
C ARG A 75 6.60 4.90 7.11
N LEU A 76 5.64 5.07 6.21
CA LEU A 76 4.51 4.15 6.09
C LEU A 76 4.90 2.83 5.42
N ALA A 77 5.88 2.85 4.52
CA ALA A 77 6.31 1.70 3.72
C ALA A 77 5.10 0.92 3.13
N PRO A 78 4.22 1.57 2.34
CA PRO A 78 2.98 0.98 1.89
C PRO A 78 3.20 -0.13 0.85
N ASP A 79 2.35 -1.17 0.84
CA ASP A 79 2.31 -2.13 -0.26
C ASP A 79 1.71 -1.51 -1.54
N TYR A 80 0.73 -0.61 -1.36
CA TYR A 80 -0.02 0.02 -2.44
C TYR A 80 -0.12 1.54 -2.29
N VAL A 81 0.05 2.28 -3.38
CA VAL A 81 -0.16 3.74 -3.42
C VAL A 81 -1.04 4.13 -4.60
N CYS A 82 -2.18 4.75 -4.32
CA CYS A 82 -3.05 5.34 -5.32
C CYS A 82 -2.94 6.86 -5.30
N PHE A 83 -2.44 7.44 -6.40
CA PHE A 83 -2.42 8.89 -6.60
C PHE A 83 -3.73 9.30 -7.28
N ILE A 84 -4.57 10.08 -6.59
CA ILE A 84 -5.77 10.66 -7.19
C ILE A 84 -5.42 12.03 -7.74
N ALA A 85 -5.64 12.20 -9.04
CA ALA A 85 -5.37 13.45 -9.75
C ALA A 85 -6.47 13.74 -10.76
N THR A 86 -6.83 15.02 -10.91
CA THR A 86 -7.68 15.45 -12.03
C THR A 86 -6.91 15.37 -13.35
N LEU A 87 -7.62 15.36 -14.49
CA LEU A 87 -6.99 15.34 -15.82
C LEU A 87 -5.90 16.42 -16.01
N ASN A 88 -6.14 17.62 -15.48
CA ASN A 88 -5.19 18.73 -15.59
C ASN A 88 -3.96 18.56 -14.68
N GLU A 89 -4.09 17.85 -13.56
CA GLU A 89 -2.97 17.56 -12.66
C GLU A 89 -2.14 16.37 -13.16
N ALA A 90 -2.75 15.42 -13.87
CA ALA A 90 -2.11 14.21 -14.40
C ALA A 90 -1.23 14.48 -15.65
N SER A 91 -0.40 15.52 -15.60
CA SER A 91 0.53 15.89 -16.66
C SER A 91 1.71 14.90 -16.79
N PRO A 92 2.45 14.91 -17.91
CA PRO A 92 3.68 14.12 -18.04
C PRO A 92 4.70 14.40 -16.93
N GLU A 93 4.81 15.65 -16.48
CA GLU A 93 5.67 16.06 -15.36
C GLU A 93 5.20 15.47 -14.04
N PHE A 94 3.90 15.43 -13.79
CA PHE A 94 3.33 14.77 -12.62
C PHE A 94 3.65 13.28 -12.61
N VAL A 95 3.48 12.57 -13.74
CA VAL A 95 3.81 11.14 -13.86
C VAL A 95 5.30 10.88 -13.57
N LYS A 96 6.20 11.73 -14.09
CA LYS A 96 7.63 11.64 -13.80
C LYS A 96 7.92 11.83 -12.31
N SER A 97 7.26 12.81 -11.68
CA SER A 97 7.40 13.07 -10.24
C SER A 97 6.90 11.91 -9.39
N VAL A 98 5.75 11.30 -9.73
CA VAL A 98 5.25 10.08 -9.07
C VAL A 98 6.23 8.93 -9.22
N ASN A 99 6.70 8.65 -10.45
CA ASN A 99 7.65 7.57 -10.69
C ASN A 99 8.97 7.76 -9.93
N ARG A 100 9.42 9.01 -9.77
CA ARG A 100 10.62 9.33 -9.00
C ARG A 100 10.38 9.19 -7.50
N LEU A 101 9.25 9.68 -7.00
CA LEU A 101 8.88 9.58 -5.59
C LEU A 101 8.84 8.11 -5.12
N MET A 102 8.27 7.23 -5.93
CA MET A 102 8.10 5.80 -5.63
C MET A 102 9.37 4.96 -5.76
N ARG A 103 10.52 5.57 -6.04
CA ARG A 103 11.85 4.93 -6.08
C ARG A 103 12.84 5.58 -5.12
N GLU A 104 12.33 6.50 -4.31
CA GLU A 104 13.13 7.29 -3.39
C GLU A 104 12.51 7.21 -1.99
N LEU A 105 11.54 6.32 -1.74
CA LEU A 105 11.00 6.14 -0.39
C LEU A 105 12.02 5.45 0.52
N ASP A 106 12.86 4.57 -0.04
CA ASP A 106 14.06 4.06 0.61
C ASP A 106 15.36 4.31 -0.21
N SER A 107 16.45 3.61 0.14
CA SER A 107 17.78 3.80 -0.45
C SER A 107 18.10 2.87 -1.62
N ASP A 108 17.22 1.93 -1.94
CA ASP A 108 17.44 0.95 -2.98
C ASP A 108 16.99 1.47 -4.37
N PRO A 109 17.40 0.83 -5.48
CA PRO A 109 17.11 1.33 -6.82
C PRO A 109 15.72 0.91 -7.37
N TYR A 110 14.95 0.13 -6.61
CA TYR A 110 13.69 -0.46 -7.03
C TYR A 110 12.51 0.45 -6.72
N VAL A 111 11.31 -0.03 -7.04
CA VAL A 111 10.07 0.69 -6.74
C VAL A 111 9.58 0.22 -5.38
N ASP A 112 9.26 1.17 -4.51
CA ASP A 112 8.98 0.93 -3.09
C ASP A 112 7.58 0.37 -2.83
N ALA A 113 6.64 0.55 -3.77
CA ALA A 113 5.28 0.03 -3.67
C ALA A 113 4.65 -0.20 -5.06
N ILE A 114 3.57 -1.00 -5.13
CA ILE A 114 2.73 -1.04 -6.33
C ILE A 114 1.91 0.26 -6.37
N TRP A 115 2.01 0.99 -7.48
CA TRP A 115 1.34 2.30 -7.57
C TRP A 115 0.56 2.50 -8.87
N ALA A 116 -0.44 3.37 -8.79
CA ALA A 116 -1.24 3.80 -9.93
C ALA A 116 -1.68 5.26 -9.76
N ILE A 117 -1.92 5.93 -10.89
CA ILE A 117 -2.58 7.24 -10.92
C ILE A 117 -4.03 6.99 -11.34
N LEU A 118 -4.98 7.28 -10.45
CA LEU A 118 -6.40 7.25 -10.74
C LEU A 118 -6.84 8.64 -11.21
N THR A 119 -7.29 8.73 -12.45
CA THR A 119 -7.70 9.98 -13.10
C THR A 119 -8.88 9.76 -14.05
N GLY A 120 -9.53 10.85 -14.44
CA GLY A 120 -10.71 10.89 -15.29
C GLY A 120 -10.95 12.31 -15.81
N TYR A 121 -11.77 12.45 -16.85
CA TYR A 121 -12.18 13.77 -17.34
C TYR A 121 -12.99 14.52 -16.27
N SER A 122 -13.87 13.77 -15.60
CA SER A 122 -14.59 14.14 -14.39
C SER A 122 -14.37 13.07 -13.30
N TYR A 123 -15.02 13.24 -12.14
CA TYR A 123 -15.00 12.23 -11.07
C TYR A 123 -16.03 11.09 -11.31
N GLU A 124 -16.87 11.20 -12.35
CA GLU A 124 -17.94 10.26 -12.67
C GLU A 124 -17.51 9.18 -13.68
N ASP A 125 -16.42 9.45 -14.41
CA ASP A 125 -15.79 8.53 -15.37
C ASP A 125 -14.96 7.44 -14.65
#